data_AF-A0A4U6QK74-F1
#
_entry.id   AF-A0A4U6QK74-F1
#
_cell.length_a   1.000
_cell.length_b   1.000
_cell.length_c   1.000
_cell.angle_alpha   90.00
_cell.angle_beta   90.00
_cell.angle_gamma   90.00
#
_symmetry.space_group_name_H-M   'P 1'
#
loop_
_entity.id
_entity.type
_entity.pdbx_description
1 polymer ?
#
loop_
_entity_poly.entity_id
_entity_poly.type
_entity_poly.pdbx_seq_one_letter_code
_entity_poly.pdbx_strand_id
1 'polypeptide(L)'
;MSVEPPGPVAAGTVRAATTLTLWAAAWQGGASADDVLDAIDDPDHRAGARAATATVAEITGLPGPGSASAGTAALLPLLRSGGAPELLLPRPGDLRGLPPGGAAAVAGLDSGAAVRLPDSGLLLIPGAGQWRIFDGPTGHGPAAGGTTPLDIPVAHDVLDEAMTRATRLLTALDVARGSDQAREQVRRIMLLEAVHTPPGTPSAASNLLATSISLHALLTVAAGQETAAVTSGQVARVDDALRPLVDAVAQARRAAVATAVRALTRTDGRAMPRRSVPRR
;
A
#
# COMPACT_ATOMS: atom_id res chain seq x y z
N MET A 1 -6.09 33.13 1.42
CA MET A 1 -6.25 31.71 1.00
C MET A 1 -4.99 31.01 1.46
N SER A 2 -4.96 30.55 2.72
CA SER A 2 -3.78 29.95 3.32
C SER A 2 -3.65 28.54 2.79
N VAL A 3 -2.57 28.28 2.04
CA VAL A 3 -2.19 26.92 1.62
C VAL A 3 -1.61 26.24 2.86
N GLU A 4 -2.37 25.30 3.41
CA GLU A 4 -1.91 24.39 4.45
C GLU A 4 -0.73 23.57 3.87
N PRO A 5 0.40 23.44 4.60
CA PRO A 5 1.51 22.62 4.13
C PRO A 5 1.03 21.17 3.94
N PRO A 6 1.56 20.41 2.96
CA PRO A 6 1.23 19.00 2.83
C PRO A 6 1.58 18.31 4.14
N GLY A 7 0.55 17.81 4.84
CA GLY A 7 0.73 17.06 6.08
C GLY A 7 1.61 15.83 5.85
N PRO A 8 2.21 15.26 6.91
CA PRO A 8 2.89 13.98 6.79
C PRO A 8 1.92 12.99 6.16
N VAL A 9 2.41 12.18 5.19
CA VAL A 9 1.69 11.04 4.61
C VAL A 9 0.89 10.39 5.73
N ALA A 10 -0.44 10.42 5.63
CA ALA A 10 -1.30 10.12 6.78
C ALA A 10 -0.90 8.74 7.34
N ALA A 11 -0.36 8.72 8.56
CA ALA A 11 0.25 7.54 9.13
C ALA A 11 -0.69 6.34 8.99
N GLY A 12 -0.18 5.22 8.45
CA GLY A 12 -0.94 3.99 8.24
C GLY A 12 -1.73 3.87 6.92
N THR A 13 -1.74 4.85 6.00
CA THR A 13 -2.41 4.71 4.69
C THR A 13 -1.83 3.58 3.85
N VAL A 14 -0.50 3.46 3.81
CA VAL A 14 0.18 2.40 3.05
C VAL A 14 -0.12 1.03 3.65
N ARG A 15 -0.11 0.92 4.98
CA ARG A 15 -0.55 -0.28 5.69
C ARG A 15 -2.00 -0.62 5.34
N ALA A 16 -2.93 0.32 5.45
CA ALA A 16 -4.35 0.11 5.14
C ALA A 16 -4.56 -0.37 3.70
N ALA A 17 -3.92 0.26 2.72
CA ALA A 17 -3.95 -0.17 1.31
C ALA A 17 -3.37 -1.57 1.11
N THR A 18 -2.27 -1.88 1.79
CA THR A 18 -1.64 -3.21 1.71
C THR A 18 -2.53 -4.28 2.31
N THR A 19 -3.09 -4.04 3.49
CA THR A 19 -4.04 -4.93 4.17
C THR A 19 -5.29 -5.15 3.32
N LEU A 20 -5.94 -4.09 2.84
CA LEU A 20 -7.12 -4.19 1.99
C LEU A 20 -6.84 -5.00 0.73
N THR A 21 -5.70 -4.77 0.06
CA THR A 21 -5.33 -5.50 -1.15
C THR A 21 -5.19 -7.00 -0.90
N LEU A 22 -4.48 -7.39 0.17
CA LEU A 22 -4.26 -8.79 0.51
C LEU A 22 -5.55 -9.49 0.92
N TRP A 23 -6.35 -8.86 1.79
CA TRP A 23 -7.59 -9.46 2.30
C TRP A 23 -8.70 -9.49 1.25
N ALA A 24 -8.76 -8.51 0.35
CA ALA A 24 -9.63 -8.57 -0.83
C ALA A 24 -9.29 -9.77 -1.72
N ALA A 25 -8.00 -10.03 -1.97
CA ALA A 25 -7.58 -11.20 -2.73
C ALA A 25 -7.87 -12.53 -2.01
N ALA A 26 -7.68 -12.58 -0.69
CA ALA A 26 -8.03 -13.76 0.11
C ALA A 26 -9.54 -14.02 0.10
N TRP A 27 -10.36 -12.98 0.17
CA TRP A 27 -11.82 -13.07 0.10
C TRP A 27 -12.30 -13.59 -1.25
N GLN A 28 -11.68 -13.10 -2.33
CA GLN A 28 -11.92 -13.60 -3.68
C GLN A 28 -11.49 -15.06 -3.86
N GLY A 29 -10.54 -15.55 -3.05
CA GLY A 29 -10.11 -16.95 -2.98
C GLY A 29 -10.80 -17.76 -1.87
N GLY A 30 -11.92 -17.28 -1.33
CA GLY A 30 -12.79 -18.05 -0.43
C GLY A 30 -12.67 -17.75 1.07
N ALA A 31 -11.87 -16.76 1.50
CA ALA A 31 -11.89 -16.33 2.91
C ALA A 31 -13.26 -15.79 3.34
N SER A 32 -13.54 -15.72 4.65
CA SER A 32 -14.82 -15.21 5.14
C SER A 32 -14.88 -13.68 5.03
N ALA A 33 -16.08 -13.11 4.94
CA ALA A 33 -16.25 -11.65 4.94
C ALA A 33 -15.89 -11.04 6.30
N ASP A 34 -16.11 -11.78 7.40
CA ASP A 34 -15.81 -11.31 8.75
C ASP A 34 -14.30 -11.19 8.96
N ASP A 35 -13.50 -12.17 8.52
CA ASP A 35 -12.04 -12.08 8.62
C ASP A 35 -11.49 -10.87 7.84
N VAL A 36 -12.11 -10.54 6.71
CA VAL A 36 -11.75 -9.38 5.90
C VAL A 36 -12.06 -8.10 6.65
N LEU A 37 -13.28 -7.99 7.20
CA LEU A 37 -13.73 -6.83 7.96
C LEU A 37 -12.86 -6.62 9.21
N ASP A 38 -12.60 -7.67 9.97
CA ASP A 38 -11.74 -7.65 11.15
C ASP A 38 -10.31 -7.19 10.80
N ALA A 39 -9.80 -7.56 9.62
CA ALA A 39 -8.48 -7.14 9.19
C ALA A 39 -8.40 -5.68 8.73
N ILE A 40 -9.46 -5.16 8.11
CA ILE A 40 -9.48 -3.79 7.56
C ILE A 40 -10.02 -2.74 8.55
N ASP A 41 -10.85 -3.14 9.50
CA ASP A 41 -11.31 -2.32 10.63
C ASP A 41 -10.27 -2.32 11.76
N ASP A 42 -9.12 -1.74 11.48
CA ASP A 42 -8.08 -1.54 12.47
C ASP A 42 -8.52 -0.53 13.55
N PRO A 43 -8.15 -0.71 14.84
CA PRO A 43 -8.43 0.25 15.91
C PRO A 43 -8.05 1.70 15.60
N ASP A 44 -6.96 1.91 14.86
CA ASP A 44 -6.45 3.24 14.46
C ASP A 44 -7.03 3.71 13.11
N HIS A 45 -7.79 2.86 12.41
CA HIS A 45 -8.39 3.15 11.11
C HIS A 45 -9.80 2.55 10.98
N ARG A 46 -10.80 3.26 11.51
CA ARG A 46 -12.22 2.92 11.30
C ARG A 46 -12.68 3.35 9.92
N ALA A 47 -12.58 2.42 8.97
CA ALA A 47 -12.70 2.63 7.54
C ALA A 47 -14.12 3.00 7.06
N GLY A 48 -14.54 4.26 7.21
CA GLY A 48 -15.70 4.75 6.47
C GLY A 48 -15.48 4.63 4.94
N ALA A 49 -16.51 4.34 4.14
CA ALA A 49 -16.40 4.25 2.68
C ALA A 49 -17.29 5.28 1.98
N ARG A 50 -16.76 5.94 0.94
CA ARG A 50 -17.46 7.03 0.27
C ARG A 50 -17.01 7.25 -1.18
N ALA A 51 -17.96 7.55 -2.04
CA ALA A 51 -17.68 8.01 -3.40
C ALA A 51 -17.10 9.44 -3.43
N ALA A 52 -16.05 9.64 -4.23
CA ALA A 52 -15.40 10.94 -4.38
C ALA A 52 -16.18 11.92 -5.27
N THR A 53 -17.06 11.41 -6.13
CA THR A 53 -17.91 12.19 -7.06
C THR A 53 -19.34 11.67 -7.03
N ALA A 54 -20.29 12.48 -7.53
CA ALA A 54 -21.68 12.06 -7.67
C ALA A 54 -21.82 10.88 -8.65
N THR A 55 -21.06 10.88 -9.74
CA THR A 55 -21.06 9.78 -10.73
C THR A 55 -20.59 8.47 -10.11
N VAL A 56 -19.49 8.49 -9.33
CA VAL A 56 -19.05 7.28 -8.61
C VAL A 56 -20.10 6.85 -7.60
N ALA A 57 -20.77 7.78 -6.93
CA ALA A 57 -21.84 7.47 -5.98
C ALA A 57 -23.00 6.72 -6.65
N GLU A 58 -23.43 7.16 -7.83
CA GLU A 58 -24.47 6.50 -8.62
C GLU A 58 -24.07 5.09 -9.06
N ILE A 59 -22.82 4.90 -9.52
CA ILE A 59 -22.32 3.60 -9.99
C ILE A 59 -22.15 2.62 -8.82
N THR A 60 -21.63 3.09 -7.69
CA THR A 60 -21.25 2.23 -6.56
C THR A 60 -22.35 2.06 -5.52
N GLY A 61 -23.36 2.94 -5.52
CA GLY A 61 -24.37 3.05 -4.46
C GLY A 61 -23.81 3.61 -3.14
N LEU A 62 -22.56 4.05 -3.09
CA LEU A 62 -21.96 4.65 -1.90
C LEU A 62 -22.43 6.10 -1.70
N PRO A 63 -22.37 6.64 -0.48
CA PRO A 63 -22.64 8.05 -0.23
C PRO A 63 -21.72 8.94 -1.06
N GLY A 64 -22.28 9.93 -1.76
CA GLY A 64 -21.54 10.92 -2.55
C GLY A 64 -20.96 12.06 -1.70
N PRO A 65 -20.34 13.07 -2.33
CA PRO A 65 -19.85 14.30 -1.67
C PRO A 65 -20.97 15.04 -0.90
N GLY A 66 -20.65 15.74 0.20
CA GLY A 66 -21.62 16.27 1.19
C GLY A 66 -22.19 15.28 2.25
N SER A 67 -22.50 14.03 1.90
CA SER A 67 -23.06 13.01 2.82
C SER A 67 -22.09 12.37 3.84
N ALA A 68 -22.64 11.72 4.87
CA ALA A 68 -21.84 10.89 5.79
C ALA A 68 -21.33 9.62 5.10
N SER A 69 -20.13 9.15 5.49
CA SER A 69 -19.53 7.93 4.94
C SER A 69 -20.32 6.68 5.37
N ALA A 70 -20.36 5.68 4.49
CA ALA A 70 -20.90 4.36 4.83
C ALA A 70 -19.92 3.61 5.73
N GLY A 71 -20.38 2.53 6.38
CA GLY A 71 -19.49 1.62 7.09
C GLY A 71 -18.61 0.80 6.15
N THR A 72 -17.56 0.21 6.71
CA THR A 72 -16.53 -0.55 5.98
C THR A 72 -17.07 -1.71 5.15
N ALA A 73 -18.14 -2.36 5.62
CA ALA A 73 -18.84 -3.43 4.90
C ALA A 73 -19.34 -3.01 3.51
N ALA A 74 -19.53 -1.71 3.26
CA ALA A 74 -19.92 -1.20 1.94
C ALA A 74 -18.82 -1.35 0.88
N LEU A 75 -17.57 -1.65 1.26
CA LEU A 75 -16.48 -1.98 0.33
C LEU A 75 -16.62 -3.39 -0.24
N LEU A 76 -17.23 -4.33 0.49
CA LEU A 76 -17.29 -5.73 0.10
C LEU A 76 -17.89 -5.92 -1.32
N PRO A 77 -19.05 -5.34 -1.69
CA PRO A 77 -19.56 -5.50 -3.05
C PRO A 77 -18.57 -5.05 -4.14
N LEU A 78 -17.82 -3.96 -3.89
CA LEU A 78 -16.82 -3.44 -4.81
C LEU A 78 -15.61 -4.37 -4.95
N LEU A 79 -15.11 -4.89 -3.82
CA LEU A 79 -14.01 -5.84 -3.81
C LEU A 79 -14.36 -7.15 -4.52
N ARG A 80 -15.64 -7.56 -4.49
CA ARG A 80 -16.08 -8.84 -5.08
C ARG A 80 -16.13 -8.78 -6.60
N SER A 81 -16.60 -7.66 -7.15
CA SER A 81 -16.71 -7.45 -8.59
C SER A 81 -15.48 -6.78 -9.21
N GLY A 82 -14.53 -6.37 -8.39
CA GLY A 82 -13.38 -5.55 -8.79
C GLY A 82 -12.22 -6.28 -9.47
N GLY A 83 -12.26 -7.61 -9.57
CA GLY A 83 -11.14 -8.40 -10.09
C GLY A 83 -9.95 -8.45 -9.12
N ALA A 84 -8.83 -9.05 -9.55
CA ALA A 84 -7.66 -9.19 -8.68
C ALA A 84 -7.12 -7.80 -8.27
N PRO A 85 -7.12 -7.45 -6.97
CA PRO A 85 -6.79 -6.10 -6.52
C PRO A 85 -5.30 -5.81 -6.70
N GLU A 86 -4.97 -4.58 -7.09
CA GLU A 86 -3.59 -4.14 -7.32
C GLU A 86 -3.20 -3.02 -6.35
N LEU A 87 -2.09 -3.20 -5.63
CA LEU A 87 -1.53 -2.17 -4.75
C LEU A 87 -0.71 -1.16 -5.56
N LEU A 88 -1.08 0.11 -5.44
CA LEU A 88 -0.34 1.24 -5.98
C LEU A 88 0.31 2.03 -4.84
N LEU A 89 1.56 2.43 -5.06
CA LEU A 89 2.36 3.23 -4.13
C LEU A 89 2.87 4.48 -4.85
N PRO A 90 1.97 5.43 -5.16
CA PRO A 90 2.32 6.64 -5.90
C PRO A 90 3.26 7.54 -5.09
N ARG A 91 4.15 8.22 -5.81
CA ARG A 91 5.12 9.16 -5.24
C ARG A 91 5.35 10.34 -6.17
N PRO A 92 5.90 11.46 -5.68
CA PRO A 92 6.36 12.53 -6.55
C PRO A 92 7.31 11.98 -7.63
N GLY A 93 6.93 12.10 -8.90
CA GLY A 93 7.67 11.57 -10.05
C GLY A 93 7.33 10.14 -10.49
N ASP A 94 6.60 9.35 -9.68
CA ASP A 94 6.08 8.02 -10.02
C ASP A 94 4.56 7.95 -9.76
N LEU A 95 3.77 8.31 -10.79
CA LEU A 95 2.30 8.29 -10.76
C LEU A 95 1.71 7.03 -11.40
N ARG A 96 2.53 5.99 -11.60
CA ARG A 96 2.11 4.79 -12.33
C ARG A 96 0.89 4.15 -11.68
N GLY A 97 -0.12 3.86 -12.50
CA GLY A 97 -1.38 3.24 -12.05
C GLY A 97 -2.47 4.25 -11.66
N LEU A 98 -2.13 5.53 -11.45
CA LEU A 98 -3.12 6.59 -11.24
C LEU A 98 -3.63 7.13 -12.59
N PRO A 99 -4.89 7.61 -12.66
CA PRO A 99 -5.34 8.37 -13.81
C PRO A 99 -4.50 9.65 -13.99
N PRO A 100 -4.28 10.11 -15.24
CA PRO A 100 -3.47 11.30 -15.49
C PRO A 100 -4.16 12.56 -14.94
N GLY A 101 -3.58 13.13 -13.89
CA GLY A 101 -4.06 14.37 -13.27
C GLY A 101 -5.39 14.23 -12.51
N GLY A 102 -5.91 15.36 -12.03
CA GLY A 102 -7.19 15.44 -11.34
C GLY A 102 -7.17 15.01 -9.86
N ALA A 103 -8.35 14.99 -9.25
CA ALA A 103 -8.52 14.78 -7.81
C ALA A 103 -8.04 13.41 -7.32
N ALA A 104 -8.17 12.37 -8.15
CA ALA A 104 -7.68 11.02 -7.85
C ALA A 104 -6.14 10.98 -7.78
N ALA A 105 -5.45 11.67 -8.71
CA ALA A 105 -3.99 11.72 -8.71
C ALA A 105 -3.45 12.48 -7.48
N VAL A 106 -4.08 13.61 -7.14
CA VAL A 106 -3.74 14.40 -5.95
C VAL A 106 -3.96 13.59 -4.68
N ALA A 107 -5.17 13.01 -4.51
CA ALA A 107 -5.47 12.20 -3.34
C ALA A 107 -4.54 10.98 -3.21
N GLY A 108 -4.18 10.34 -4.33
CA GLY A 108 -3.26 9.22 -4.35
C GLY A 108 -1.86 9.63 -3.90
N LEU A 109 -1.35 10.76 -4.41
CA LEU A 109 -0.07 11.34 -3.99
C LEU A 109 -0.06 11.72 -2.51
N ASP A 110 -1.10 12.40 -2.03
CA ASP A 110 -1.22 12.82 -0.64
C ASP A 110 -1.30 11.62 0.31
N SER A 111 -1.99 10.56 -0.12
CA SER A 111 -2.09 9.31 0.63
C SER A 111 -0.81 8.46 0.56
N GLY A 112 -0.05 8.56 -0.53
CA GLY A 112 1.09 7.69 -0.84
C GLY A 112 0.71 6.24 -1.16
N ALA A 113 -0.60 5.94 -1.23
CA ALA A 113 -1.14 4.62 -1.44
C ALA A 113 -2.48 4.66 -2.15
N ALA A 114 -2.76 3.65 -2.98
CA ALA A 114 -4.07 3.39 -3.52
C ALA A 114 -4.25 1.89 -3.82
N VAL A 115 -5.50 1.44 -3.88
CA VAL A 115 -5.87 0.09 -4.32
C VAL A 115 -6.69 0.21 -5.58
N ARG A 116 -6.24 -0.43 -6.66
CA ARG A 116 -6.96 -0.46 -7.94
C ARG A 116 -7.73 -1.77 -8.06
N LEU A 117 -8.97 -1.64 -8.52
CA LEU A 117 -9.87 -2.74 -8.86
C LEU A 117 -10.04 -2.76 -10.39
N PRO A 118 -9.28 -3.58 -11.12
CA PRO A 118 -9.17 -3.50 -12.57
C PRO A 118 -10.46 -3.80 -13.33
N ASP A 119 -11.32 -4.71 -12.82
CA ASP A 119 -12.53 -5.13 -13.54
C ASP A 119 -13.68 -4.13 -13.39
N SER A 120 -13.74 -3.43 -12.27
CA SER A 120 -14.73 -2.38 -12.02
C SER A 120 -14.24 -0.99 -12.44
N GLY A 121 -12.95 -0.83 -12.73
CA GLY A 121 -12.36 0.48 -13.03
C GLY A 121 -12.42 1.43 -11.85
N LEU A 122 -12.31 0.92 -10.62
CA LEU A 122 -12.37 1.73 -9.41
C LEU A 122 -11.00 1.87 -8.76
N LEU A 123 -10.77 3.04 -8.15
CA LEU A 123 -9.58 3.35 -7.38
C LEU A 123 -9.98 3.73 -5.95
N LEU A 124 -9.49 2.95 -4.98
CA LEU A 124 -9.75 3.14 -3.56
C LEU A 124 -8.53 3.80 -2.93
N ILE A 125 -8.69 5.02 -2.43
CA ILE A 125 -7.61 5.80 -1.81
C ILE A 125 -7.93 6.00 -0.33
N PRO A 126 -7.08 5.53 0.60
CA PRO A 126 -7.26 5.77 2.01
C PRO A 126 -6.86 7.21 2.38
N GLY A 127 -7.61 7.86 3.27
CA GLY A 127 -7.24 9.17 3.80
C GLY A 127 -8.14 9.61 4.94
N ALA A 128 -7.59 10.22 5.99
CA ALA A 128 -8.33 10.72 7.16
C ALA A 128 -9.32 9.69 7.77
N GLY A 129 -8.89 8.42 7.89
CA GLY A 129 -9.72 7.34 8.45
C GLY A 129 -10.84 6.85 7.54
N GLN A 130 -10.84 7.17 6.26
CA GLN A 130 -11.88 6.73 5.31
C GLN A 130 -11.29 6.32 3.96
N TRP A 131 -12.02 5.48 3.25
CA TRP A 131 -11.79 5.13 1.86
C TRP A 131 -12.59 6.07 0.96
N ARG A 132 -11.86 6.72 0.05
CA ARG A 132 -12.44 7.51 -1.02
C ARG A 132 -12.34 6.72 -2.33
N ILE A 133 -13.49 6.49 -2.96
CA ILE A 133 -13.59 5.74 -4.21
C ILE A 133 -13.63 6.74 -5.36
N PHE A 134 -12.75 6.54 -6.34
CA PHE A 134 -12.66 7.33 -7.57
C PHE A 134 -12.84 6.41 -8.79
N ASP A 135 -13.21 7.01 -9.92
CA ASP A 135 -13.05 6.36 -11.22
C ASP A 135 -11.57 6.15 -11.53
N GLY A 136 -11.25 5.01 -12.11
CA GLY A 136 -9.90 4.57 -12.41
C GLY A 136 -9.80 3.81 -13.73
N PRO A 137 -8.58 3.46 -14.14
CA PRO A 137 -8.35 2.74 -15.38
C PRO A 137 -8.82 1.27 -15.28
N THR A 138 -9.64 0.85 -16.24
CA THR A 138 -10.11 -0.55 -16.39
C THR A 138 -9.05 -1.46 -17.01
N GLY A 139 -9.18 -2.76 -16.79
CA GLY A 139 -8.36 -3.81 -17.39
C GLY A 139 -7.19 -4.23 -16.52
N HIS A 140 -6.66 -5.43 -16.75
CA HIS A 140 -5.54 -5.99 -15.99
C HIS A 140 -4.20 -5.52 -16.54
N GLY A 141 -3.21 -5.36 -15.66
CA GLY A 141 -1.86 -4.94 -16.04
C GLY A 141 -1.68 -3.43 -15.90
N PRO A 142 -0.48 -2.93 -16.21
CA PRO A 142 -0.17 -1.54 -15.96
C PRO A 142 -1.13 -0.63 -16.73
N ALA A 143 -1.86 0.24 -16.00
CA ALA A 143 -2.54 1.38 -16.62
C ALA A 143 -1.55 2.11 -17.53
N ALA A 144 -1.96 2.64 -18.69
CA ALA A 144 -1.06 3.22 -19.69
C ALA A 144 0.14 3.97 -19.06
N GLY A 145 1.34 3.36 -19.13
CA GLY A 145 2.58 3.87 -18.51
C GLY A 145 3.05 3.17 -17.21
N GLY A 146 2.30 2.21 -16.67
CA GLY A 146 2.68 1.45 -15.48
C GLY A 146 3.73 0.36 -15.77
N THR A 147 4.39 -0.12 -14.72
CA THR A 147 5.31 -1.27 -14.79
C THR A 147 4.65 -2.46 -14.11
N THR A 148 4.66 -3.63 -14.75
CA THR A 148 4.26 -4.89 -14.13
C THR A 148 5.04 -5.09 -12.83
N PRO A 149 4.40 -5.50 -11.71
CA PRO A 149 5.13 -5.79 -10.48
C PRO A 149 6.26 -6.78 -10.74
N LEU A 150 7.43 -6.50 -10.15
CA LEU A 150 8.61 -7.36 -10.27
C LEU A 150 8.32 -8.75 -9.66
N ASP A 151 9.02 -9.76 -10.15
CA ASP A 151 9.12 -11.04 -9.47
C ASP A 151 9.96 -10.91 -8.19
N ILE A 152 9.70 -11.77 -7.20
CA ILE A 152 10.36 -11.71 -5.89
C ILE A 152 11.90 -11.70 -5.99
N PRO A 153 12.56 -12.58 -6.77
CA PRO A 153 14.02 -12.57 -6.86
C PRO A 153 14.56 -11.24 -7.41
N VAL A 154 13.95 -10.73 -8.48
CA VAL A 154 14.35 -9.45 -9.09
C VAL A 154 14.13 -8.29 -8.12
N ALA A 155 13.04 -8.31 -7.36
CA ALA A 155 12.77 -7.30 -6.34
C ALA A 155 13.82 -7.33 -5.20
N HIS A 156 14.32 -8.51 -4.82
CA HIS A 156 15.43 -8.63 -3.88
C HIS A 156 16.72 -8.05 -4.46
N ASP A 157 17.08 -8.41 -5.69
CA ASP A 157 18.31 -7.90 -6.34
C ASP A 157 18.30 -6.38 -6.43
N VAL A 158 17.19 -5.78 -6.85
CA VAL A 158 17.01 -4.31 -6.93
C VAL A 158 17.13 -3.66 -5.54
N LEU A 159 16.55 -4.28 -4.50
CA LEU A 159 16.60 -3.78 -3.14
C LEU A 159 18.02 -3.82 -2.56
N ASP A 160 18.74 -4.92 -2.77
CA ASP A 160 20.12 -5.12 -2.30
C ASP A 160 21.11 -4.18 -3.02
N GLU A 161 20.94 -3.98 -4.32
CA GLU A 161 21.71 -3.01 -5.11
C GLU A 161 21.48 -1.59 -4.57
N ALA A 162 20.21 -1.20 -4.35
CA ALA A 162 19.87 0.12 -3.85
C ALA A 162 20.40 0.36 -2.43
N MET A 163 20.31 -0.65 -1.54
CA MET A 163 20.89 -0.60 -0.19
C MET A 163 22.41 -0.41 -0.23
N THR A 164 23.09 -1.15 -1.10
CA THR A 164 24.55 -1.06 -1.27
C THR A 164 24.96 0.30 -1.82
N ARG A 165 24.19 0.85 -2.75
CA ARG A 165 24.41 2.22 -3.28
C ARG A 165 24.18 3.28 -2.22
N ALA A 166 23.06 3.23 -1.50
CA ALA A 166 22.73 4.19 -0.44
C ALA A 166 23.81 4.18 0.65
N THR A 167 24.24 3.00 1.10
CA THR A 167 25.28 2.85 2.12
C THR A 167 26.60 3.48 1.66
N ARG A 168 27.04 3.21 0.43
CA ARG A 168 28.26 3.82 -0.13
C ARG A 168 28.18 5.35 -0.19
N LEU A 169 27.03 5.89 -0.60
CA LEU A 169 26.83 7.34 -0.69
C LEU A 169 26.78 8.00 0.68
N LEU A 170 26.08 7.40 1.66
CA LEU A 170 25.99 7.94 3.03
C LEU A 170 27.33 7.87 3.78
N THR A 171 28.09 6.80 3.62
CA THR A 171 29.45 6.71 4.17
C THR A 171 30.37 7.79 3.61
N ALA A 172 30.27 8.07 2.30
CA ALA A 172 31.03 9.16 1.68
C ALA A 172 30.62 10.56 2.17
N LEU A 173 29.40 10.69 2.73
CA LEU A 173 28.88 11.92 3.33
C LEU A 173 29.19 12.04 4.83
N ASP A 174 29.91 11.07 5.43
CA ASP A 174 30.28 11.00 6.85
C ASP A 174 29.09 11.17 7.83
N VAL A 175 27.92 10.64 7.43
CA VAL A 175 26.70 10.71 8.23
C VAL A 175 26.62 9.51 9.16
N ALA A 176 27.02 9.66 10.44
CA ALA A 176 26.53 8.78 11.49
C ALA A 176 26.79 9.28 12.93
N ARG A 177 25.69 9.45 13.69
CA ARG A 177 25.54 8.84 15.03
C ARG A 177 24.09 8.41 15.23
N GLY A 178 23.88 7.11 15.44
CA GLY A 178 22.59 6.59 15.91
C GLY A 178 22.50 6.67 17.42
N SER A 179 21.40 7.20 17.96
CA SER A 179 21.06 7.17 19.38
C SER A 179 20.13 5.98 19.68
N ASP A 180 20.07 5.52 20.93
CA ASP A 180 19.11 4.49 21.34
C ASP A 180 17.63 4.89 21.09
N GLN A 181 17.35 6.20 21.05
CA GLN A 181 16.03 6.74 20.69
C GLN A 181 15.65 6.42 19.23
N ALA A 182 16.60 6.38 18.29
CA ALA A 182 16.32 6.03 16.90
C ALA A 182 15.86 4.56 16.76
N ARG A 183 16.48 3.63 17.50
CA ARG A 183 16.10 2.21 17.48
C ARG A 183 14.68 2.00 18.00
N GLU A 184 14.32 2.69 19.08
CA GLU A 184 12.96 2.63 19.63
C GLU A 184 11.94 3.22 18.65
N GLN A 185 12.27 4.33 18.00
CA GLN A 185 11.40 4.94 17.00
C GLN A 185 11.19 4.01 15.78
N VAL A 186 12.24 3.33 15.30
CA VAL A 186 12.12 2.33 14.23
C VAL A 186 11.19 1.20 14.65
N ARG A 187 11.37 0.64 15.85
CA ARG A 187 10.51 -0.43 16.38
C ARG A 187 9.05 0.02 16.44
N ARG A 188 8.78 1.23 16.92
CA ARG A 188 7.42 1.79 16.98
C ARG A 188 6.80 1.88 15.58
N ILE A 189 7.51 2.42 14.60
CA ILE A 189 7.00 2.53 13.23
C ILE A 189 6.78 1.15 12.62
N MET A 190 7.68 0.18 12.85
CA MET A 190 7.49 -1.20 12.40
C MET A 190 6.22 -1.83 12.96
N LEU A 191 5.90 -1.60 14.23
CA LEU A 191 4.68 -2.10 14.85
C LEU A 191 3.43 -1.42 14.26
N LEU A 192 3.48 -0.10 14.03
CA LEU A 192 2.39 0.66 13.42
C LEU A 192 2.14 0.25 11.96
N GLU A 193 3.20 -0.10 11.22
CA GLU A 193 3.12 -0.48 9.80
C GLU A 193 3.00 -2.00 9.59
N ALA A 194 2.90 -2.79 10.67
CA ALA A 194 2.82 -4.25 10.58
C ALA A 194 1.53 -4.69 9.87
N VAL A 195 1.68 -5.48 8.81
CA VAL A 195 0.54 -6.01 8.04
C VAL A 195 0.28 -7.46 8.45
N HIS A 196 -0.95 -7.75 8.89
CA HIS A 196 -1.41 -9.12 9.09
C HIS A 196 -1.75 -9.75 7.73
N THR A 197 -0.93 -10.70 7.28
CA THR A 197 -1.12 -11.38 6.00
C THR A 197 -2.15 -12.51 6.13
N PRO A 198 -3.10 -12.66 5.19
CA PRO A 198 -4.07 -13.75 5.20
C PRO A 198 -3.41 -15.14 5.13
N PRO A 199 -4.07 -16.20 5.64
CA PRO A 199 -3.66 -17.59 5.41
C PRO A 199 -3.51 -17.90 3.92
N GLY A 200 -2.50 -18.69 3.55
CA GLY A 200 -2.19 -19.01 2.15
C GLY A 200 -1.24 -18.01 1.47
N THR A 201 -0.85 -16.92 2.15
CA THR A 201 0.21 -16.03 1.67
C THR A 201 1.56 -16.77 1.59
N PRO A 202 2.27 -16.75 0.45
CA PRO A 202 3.58 -17.40 0.33
C PRO A 202 4.62 -16.79 1.28
N SER A 203 5.42 -17.64 1.93
CA SER A 203 6.45 -17.19 2.89
C SER A 203 7.45 -16.20 2.28
N ALA A 204 7.84 -16.40 1.02
CA ALA A 204 8.73 -15.48 0.30
C ALA A 204 8.10 -14.08 0.15
N ALA A 205 6.79 -13.99 -0.09
CA ALA A 205 6.07 -12.72 -0.16
C ALA A 205 5.98 -12.05 1.21
N SER A 206 5.63 -12.81 2.26
CA SER A 206 5.58 -12.29 3.64
C SER A 206 6.95 -11.79 4.11
N ASN A 207 8.03 -12.50 3.80
CA ASN A 207 9.39 -12.11 4.15
C ASN A 207 9.82 -10.82 3.44
N LEU A 208 9.60 -10.72 2.12
CA LEU A 208 9.92 -9.50 1.36
C LEU A 208 9.08 -8.31 1.85
N LEU A 209 7.80 -8.52 2.18
CA LEU A 209 6.94 -7.49 2.76
C LEU A 209 7.47 -7.00 4.11
N ALA A 210 7.82 -7.91 5.03
CA ALA A 210 8.40 -7.57 6.33
C ALA A 210 9.73 -6.81 6.21
N THR A 211 10.60 -7.21 5.28
CA THR A 211 11.83 -6.48 4.95
C THR A 211 11.52 -5.07 4.44
N SER A 212 10.55 -4.93 3.54
CA SER A 212 10.14 -3.61 3.02
C SER A 212 9.56 -2.69 4.11
N ILE A 213 8.80 -3.25 5.07
CA ILE A 213 8.28 -2.51 6.24
C ILE A 213 9.42 -2.04 7.14
N SER A 214 10.37 -2.92 7.44
CA SER A 214 11.54 -2.60 8.26
C SER A 214 12.39 -1.49 7.64
N LEU A 215 12.68 -1.58 6.34
CA LEU A 215 13.45 -0.56 5.62
C LEU A 215 12.70 0.76 5.49
N HIS A 216 11.38 0.72 5.27
CA HIS A 216 10.57 1.94 5.28
C HIS A 216 10.62 2.63 6.65
N ALA A 217 10.49 1.87 7.75
CA ALA A 217 10.61 2.41 9.10
C ALA A 217 11.97 3.07 9.34
N LEU A 218 13.06 2.45 8.89
CA LEU A 218 14.41 3.02 8.96
C LEU A 218 14.52 4.34 8.18
N LEU A 219 14.01 4.38 6.95
CA LEU A 219 14.00 5.58 6.11
C LEU A 219 13.17 6.72 6.73
N THR A 220 12.01 6.39 7.30
CA THR A 220 11.14 7.37 7.99
C THR A 220 11.83 7.94 9.23
N VAL A 221 12.53 7.12 10.02
CA VAL A 221 13.33 7.63 11.15
C VAL A 221 14.47 8.49 10.64
N ALA A 222 15.20 8.06 9.61
CA ALA A 222 16.32 8.82 9.05
C ALA A 222 15.89 10.21 8.59
N ALA A 223 14.75 10.33 7.88
CA ALA A 223 14.19 11.61 7.45
C ALA A 223 13.77 12.51 8.63
N GLY A 224 13.34 11.92 9.76
CA GLY A 224 12.91 12.65 10.96
C GLY A 224 14.03 13.07 11.92
N GLN A 225 15.29 12.67 11.69
CA GLN A 225 16.43 13.00 12.57
C GLN A 225 17.22 14.25 12.12
N GLU A 226 16.73 14.98 11.13
CA GLU A 226 17.24 16.29 10.71
C GLU A 226 16.67 17.41 11.61
N THR A 227 17.41 18.29 12.29
CA THR A 227 18.84 18.65 12.26
C THR A 227 19.26 19.35 13.56
N ALA A 228 20.44 19.01 14.09
CA ALA A 228 21.28 19.97 14.79
C ALA A 228 22.43 20.35 13.83
N ALA A 229 22.33 21.56 13.24
CA ALA A 229 23.35 22.20 12.39
C ALA A 229 23.72 21.54 11.03
N VAL A 230 22.74 21.23 10.17
CA VAL A 230 23.00 20.83 8.76
C VAL A 230 22.44 21.89 7.80
N THR A 231 23.15 22.18 6.71
CA THR A 231 22.70 23.16 5.69
C THR A 231 21.66 22.54 4.74
N SER A 232 20.76 23.35 4.18
CA SER A 232 19.73 22.88 3.23
C SER A 232 20.30 22.13 2.01
N GLY A 233 21.52 22.45 1.59
CA GLY A 233 22.20 21.75 0.48
C GLY A 233 22.73 20.36 0.84
N GLN A 234 23.00 20.08 2.12
CA GLN A 234 23.39 18.74 2.58
C GLN A 234 22.16 17.83 2.71
N VAL A 235 21.04 18.36 3.20
CA VAL A 235 19.74 17.67 3.24
C VAL A 235 19.34 17.19 1.83
N ALA A 236 19.36 18.09 0.85
CA ALA A 236 19.02 17.74 -0.53
C ALA A 236 19.90 16.63 -1.14
N ARG A 237 21.20 16.59 -0.78
CA ARG A 237 22.12 15.53 -1.25
C ARG A 237 21.83 14.18 -0.59
N VAL A 238 21.47 14.17 0.69
CA VAL A 238 21.05 12.94 1.40
C VAL A 238 19.76 12.42 0.79
N ASP A 239 18.78 13.28 0.54
CA ASP A 239 17.53 12.92 -0.12
C ASP A 239 17.77 12.34 -1.53
N ASP A 240 18.60 12.99 -2.35
CA ASP A 240 18.98 12.47 -3.67
C ASP A 240 19.68 11.12 -3.58
N ALA A 241 20.52 10.90 -2.56
CA ALA A 241 21.22 9.63 -2.34
C ALA A 241 20.28 8.50 -1.89
N LEU A 242 19.25 8.83 -1.10
CA LEU A 242 18.27 7.88 -0.58
C LEU A 242 17.13 7.56 -1.54
N ARG A 243 16.84 8.44 -2.51
CA ARG A 243 15.73 8.28 -3.46
C ARG A 243 15.68 6.90 -4.14
N PRO A 244 16.79 6.33 -4.67
CA PRO A 244 16.76 5.00 -5.26
C PRO A 244 16.37 3.89 -4.28
N LEU A 245 16.78 3.99 -3.01
CA LEU A 245 16.43 3.02 -1.98
C LEU A 245 14.95 3.15 -1.59
N VAL A 246 14.46 4.37 -1.46
CA VAL A 246 13.03 4.64 -1.25
C VAL A 246 12.23 3.95 -2.35
N ASP A 247 12.60 4.11 -3.62
CA ASP A 247 11.95 3.48 -4.79
C ASP A 247 12.01 1.96 -4.79
N ALA A 248 13.17 1.38 -4.49
CA ALA A 248 13.34 -0.06 -4.36
C ALA A 248 12.43 -0.65 -3.26
N VAL A 249 12.27 0.04 -2.12
CA VAL A 249 11.36 -0.40 -1.04
C VAL A 249 9.89 -0.43 -1.50
N ALA A 250 9.42 0.56 -2.27
CA ALA A 250 8.07 0.53 -2.83
C ALA A 250 7.91 -0.59 -3.87
N GLN A 251 8.90 -0.81 -4.73
CA GLN A 251 8.88 -1.90 -5.70
C GLN A 251 8.85 -3.26 -5.02
N ALA A 252 9.65 -3.47 -3.98
CA ALA A 252 9.64 -4.69 -3.16
C ALA A 252 8.27 -4.94 -2.52
N ARG A 253 7.64 -3.91 -1.95
CA ARG A 253 6.29 -4.02 -1.38
C ARG A 253 5.24 -4.38 -2.45
N ARG A 254 5.26 -3.72 -3.62
CA ARG A 254 4.37 -4.05 -4.75
C ARG A 254 4.59 -5.47 -5.25
N ALA A 255 5.84 -5.93 -5.38
CA ALA A 255 6.20 -7.28 -5.80
C ALA A 255 5.70 -8.36 -4.83
N ALA A 256 5.91 -8.14 -3.52
CA ALA A 256 5.42 -9.01 -2.47
C ALA A 256 3.89 -9.15 -2.50
N VAL A 257 3.18 -8.02 -2.54
CA VAL A 257 1.72 -7.99 -2.56
C VAL A 257 1.17 -8.60 -3.85
N ALA A 258 1.71 -8.27 -5.02
CA ALA A 258 1.27 -8.86 -6.28
C ALA A 258 1.47 -10.38 -6.31
N THR A 259 2.58 -10.88 -5.75
CA THR A 259 2.81 -12.32 -5.63
C THR A 259 1.83 -13.00 -4.68
N ALA A 260 1.53 -12.35 -3.55
CA ALA A 260 0.53 -12.83 -2.60
C ALA A 260 -0.88 -12.85 -3.19
N VAL A 261 -1.31 -11.77 -3.85
CA VAL A 261 -2.61 -11.67 -4.55
C VAL A 261 -2.76 -12.82 -5.54
N ARG A 262 -1.76 -13.06 -6.40
CA ARG A 262 -1.78 -14.18 -7.36
C ARG A 262 -1.91 -15.55 -6.69
N ALA A 263 -1.36 -15.74 -5.50
CA ALA A 263 -1.44 -17.01 -4.78
C ALA A 263 -2.79 -17.19 -4.09
N LEU A 264 -3.28 -16.14 -3.43
CA LEU A 264 -4.53 -16.14 -2.67
C LEU A 264 -5.73 -16.37 -3.59
N THR A 265 -5.82 -15.67 -4.73
CA THR A 265 -6.93 -15.83 -5.69
C THR A 265 -6.93 -17.17 -6.42
N ARG A 266 -5.80 -17.90 -6.45
CA ARG A 266 -5.71 -19.25 -7.05
C ARG A 266 -6.24 -20.36 -6.14
N THR A 267 -6.43 -20.10 -4.84
CA THR A 267 -6.74 -21.13 -3.84
C THR A 267 -8.09 -21.81 -4.09
N ASP A 268 -9.04 -21.12 -4.74
CA ASP A 268 -10.35 -21.69 -5.13
C ASP A 268 -10.27 -22.78 -6.21
N GLY A 269 -9.16 -22.89 -6.95
CA GLY A 269 -8.97 -23.93 -7.96
C GLY A 269 -8.69 -25.32 -7.40
N ARG A 270 -8.32 -25.44 -6.11
CA ARG A 270 -8.06 -26.73 -5.45
C ARG A 270 -9.22 -27.08 -4.52
N ALA A 271 -10.37 -27.38 -5.13
CA ALA A 271 -11.47 -28.03 -4.42
C ALA A 271 -10.94 -29.23 -3.62
N MET A 272 -10.99 -29.16 -2.29
CA MET A 272 -10.86 -30.34 -1.45
C MET A 272 -11.92 -31.37 -1.90
N PRO A 273 -11.57 -32.66 -2.05
CA PRO A 273 -12.59 -33.68 -2.29
C PRO A 273 -13.56 -33.65 -1.10
N ARG A 274 -14.82 -33.31 -1.38
CA ARG A 274 -15.92 -33.43 -0.41
C ARG A 274 -15.89 -34.86 0.11
N ARG A 275 -15.56 -35.05 1.40
CA ARG A 275 -15.71 -36.34 2.07
C ARG A 275 -17.18 -36.75 1.97
N SER A 276 -17.45 -37.75 1.14
CA SER A 276 -18.74 -38.42 1.05
C SER A 276 -19.04 -39.05 2.41
N VAL A 277 -20.06 -38.54 3.10
CA VAL A 277 -20.61 -39.20 4.30
C VAL A 277 -21.41 -40.41 3.81
N PRO A 278 -21.11 -41.64 4.26
CA PRO A 278 -21.93 -42.79 3.90
C PRO A 278 -23.30 -42.67 4.58
N ARG A 279 -24.36 -42.67 3.78
CA ARG A 279 -25.72 -42.87 4.29
C ARG A 279 -25.80 -44.26 4.91
N ARG A 280 -26.16 -44.33 6.19
CA ARG A 280 -26.71 -45.54 6.81
C ARG A 280 -28.21 -45.59 6.54
#